data_AF-A0A3R6U6E1-F1
#
_entry.id   AF-A0A3R6U6E1-F1
#
_cell.length_a   1.000
_cell.length_b   1.000
_cell.length_c   1.000
_cell.angle_alpha   90.00
_cell.angle_beta   90.00
_cell.angle_gamma   90.00
#
_symmetry.space_group_name_H-M   'P 1'
#
loop_
_entity.id
_entity.type
_entity.pdbx_description
1 polymer ?
#
loop_
_entity_poly.entity_id
_entity_poly.type
_entity_poly.pdbx_seq_one_letter_code
_entity_poly.pdbx_strand_id
1 'polypeptide(L)'
;MKTIFKLMPVMMVLLFCSCNQREVEELSQVSLKGSIAENSLVESVTLDLLNKFSKSLRNSSLTKSENSIIVDESIKTTYHFKWNHETNTKSNGPQIPDSVSVDLYLMKFHEADGTLGYSIATGDERINKVYVYSHGDISDTARIYPLAHIIKSIPFIVKNDIENYYKNPSETIHTYGARPDITTHGPLLCTHWHQEYPYNSQIKAFPVMNAHPTLKGHAPVGCAATATAQVVTFYSKFKSDIMANGKPYVYNFSKFAFVAVPGEDAQFEVSQLCKEIGIALGIDYYPTVGILYDPRKIGTYLADKQGYSVETKYHKNIDINKLADLIMKNNPHITAGVMHGTTSGHVWVWDGVQMNWNTNEVMMVHCNWGMGIQKDSDFGSDTWFTPATMSQIDSQQPALTDDQVQIYLSNNNSYYPGGGGIL
;
A
#
# COMPACT_ATOMS: atom_id res chain seq x y z
N MET A 1 31.08 -56.13 1.77
CA MET A 1 31.59 -55.13 2.74
C MET A 1 31.90 -53.87 1.95
N LYS A 2 30.94 -52.95 1.82
CA LYS A 2 30.69 -51.77 2.70
C LYS A 2 31.89 -50.80 2.76
N THR A 3 31.85 -49.79 1.90
CA THR A 3 32.39 -48.46 2.25
C THR A 3 31.42 -47.42 1.71
N ILE A 4 30.71 -46.78 2.64
CA ILE A 4 29.72 -45.72 2.42
C ILE A 4 30.52 -44.42 2.25
N PHE A 5 30.46 -43.81 1.07
CA PHE A 5 30.84 -42.41 0.89
C PHE A 5 29.68 -41.53 1.36
N LYS A 6 29.91 -40.76 2.42
CA LYS A 6 28.99 -39.71 2.87
C LYS A 6 29.00 -38.60 1.82
N LEU A 7 27.94 -38.48 1.03
CA LEU A 7 27.64 -37.27 0.28
C LEU A 7 27.17 -36.21 1.29
N MET A 8 27.97 -35.16 1.42
CA MET A 8 27.63 -33.94 2.14
C MET A 8 26.71 -33.12 1.24
N PRO A 9 25.50 -32.69 1.66
CA PRO A 9 24.65 -31.87 0.82
C PRO A 9 25.26 -30.47 0.72
N VAL A 10 25.68 -30.10 -0.48
CA VAL A 10 26.06 -28.74 -0.86
C VAL A 10 24.81 -27.87 -0.67
N MET A 11 24.82 -27.07 0.38
CA MET A 11 23.83 -26.05 0.68
C MET A 11 23.88 -25.03 -0.47
N MET A 12 22.92 -25.15 -1.39
CA MET A 12 22.71 -24.22 -2.49
C MET A 12 22.27 -22.89 -1.87
N VAL A 13 23.25 -22.00 -1.69
CA VAL A 13 23.05 -20.60 -1.31
C VAL A 13 22.30 -19.94 -2.47
N LEU A 14 20.97 -19.95 -2.37
CA LEU A 14 20.10 -19.20 -3.26
C LEU A 14 20.20 -17.72 -2.86
N LEU A 15 20.40 -16.88 -3.87
CA LEU A 15 20.48 -15.43 -3.75
C LEU A 15 19.06 -14.90 -3.55
N PHE A 16 18.81 -14.23 -2.43
CA PHE A 16 17.48 -13.75 -2.05
C PHE A 16 17.38 -12.24 -2.15
N CYS A 17 16.20 -11.77 -2.53
CA CYS A 17 15.65 -10.41 -2.50
C CYS A 17 16.54 -9.28 -3.06
N SER A 18 16.34 -8.94 -4.32
CA SER A 18 16.59 -7.61 -4.87
C SER A 18 15.43 -7.26 -5.80
N CYS A 19 14.93 -6.02 -5.72
CA CYS A 19 14.03 -5.49 -6.73
C CYS A 19 14.77 -5.49 -8.07
N ASN A 20 14.48 -6.47 -8.92
CA ASN A 20 15.20 -6.68 -10.16
C ASN A 20 14.76 -5.61 -11.16
N GLN A 21 15.67 -4.68 -11.47
CA GLN A 21 15.45 -3.51 -12.34
C GLN A 21 14.96 -3.88 -13.76
N ARG A 22 15.18 -5.12 -14.19
CA ARG A 22 14.74 -5.65 -15.49
C ARG A 22 13.24 -5.91 -15.58
N GLU A 23 12.60 -6.34 -14.49
CA GLU A 23 11.14 -6.47 -14.43
C GLU A 23 10.47 -5.11 -14.25
N VAL A 24 11.15 -4.15 -13.60
CA VAL A 24 10.72 -2.75 -13.48
C VAL A 24 10.59 -2.09 -14.86
N GLU A 25 11.48 -2.39 -15.81
CA GLU A 25 11.39 -1.91 -17.20
C GLU A 25 10.18 -2.49 -17.93
N GLU A 26 9.89 -3.80 -17.80
CA GLU A 26 8.68 -4.41 -18.37
C GLU A 26 7.40 -3.89 -17.69
N LEU A 27 7.44 -3.63 -16.38
CA LEU A 27 6.34 -3.04 -15.59
C LEU A 27 6.07 -1.58 -15.97
N SER A 28 7.11 -0.79 -16.20
CA SER A 28 7.00 0.60 -16.65
C SER A 28 6.48 0.71 -18.09
N GLN A 29 6.74 -0.31 -18.93
CA GLN A 29 6.15 -0.43 -20.27
C GLN A 29 4.69 -0.91 -20.26
N VAL A 30 4.16 -1.38 -19.12
CA VAL A 30 2.71 -1.54 -18.88
C VAL A 30 2.07 -0.20 -18.48
N SER A 31 2.75 0.93 -18.70
CA SER A 31 2.07 2.22 -18.91
C SER A 31 0.95 1.99 -19.91
N LEU A 32 -0.28 2.05 -19.42
CA LEU A 32 -1.51 1.89 -20.19
C LEU A 32 -1.33 2.62 -21.52
N LYS A 33 -1.34 1.87 -22.64
CA LYS A 33 -1.30 2.43 -23.99
C LYS A 33 -2.62 3.14 -24.24
N GLY A 34 -2.75 4.34 -23.69
CA GLY A 34 -3.91 5.19 -23.85
C GLY A 34 -3.63 6.34 -24.81
N SER A 35 -4.70 6.92 -25.32
CA SER A 35 -4.63 8.23 -25.98
C SER A 35 -4.89 9.32 -24.95
N ILE A 36 -4.32 10.51 -25.17
CA ILE A 36 -4.79 11.72 -24.48
C ILE A 36 -6.29 11.83 -24.75
N ALA A 37 -7.09 11.97 -23.70
CA ALA A 37 -8.53 12.06 -23.84
C ALA A 37 -8.95 13.40 -24.46
N GLU A 38 -9.83 13.35 -25.46
CA GLU A 38 -10.60 14.52 -25.90
C GLU A 38 -11.85 14.63 -25.01
N ASN A 39 -12.05 15.81 -24.44
CA ASN A 39 -13.02 16.19 -23.41
C ASN A 39 -14.40 15.50 -23.59
N SER A 40 -14.57 14.31 -22.99
CA SER A 40 -15.75 13.46 -23.16
C SER A 40 -16.66 13.50 -21.94
N LEU A 41 -17.96 13.17 -22.12
CA LEU A 41 -18.90 13.11 -20.99
C LEU A 41 -18.41 12.13 -19.90
N VAL A 42 -17.94 10.94 -20.29
CA VAL A 42 -17.44 9.92 -19.35
C VAL A 42 -16.23 10.43 -18.57
N GLU A 43 -15.32 11.15 -19.22
CA GLU A 43 -14.17 11.77 -18.58
C GLU A 43 -14.60 12.79 -17.53
N SER A 44 -15.51 13.70 -17.87
CA SER A 44 -16.04 14.70 -16.92
C SER A 44 -16.75 14.07 -15.71
N VAL A 45 -17.50 12.99 -15.92
CA VAL A 45 -18.12 12.21 -14.83
C VAL A 45 -17.05 11.54 -13.98
N THR A 46 -16.00 11.02 -14.60
CA THR A 46 -14.86 10.41 -13.89
C THR A 46 -14.15 11.46 -13.02
N LEU A 47 -13.93 12.67 -13.53
CA LEU A 47 -13.34 13.77 -12.76
C LEU A 47 -14.21 14.19 -11.56
N ASP A 48 -15.52 14.28 -11.73
CA ASP A 48 -16.46 14.56 -10.64
C ASP A 48 -16.44 13.44 -9.59
N LEU A 49 -16.40 12.18 -10.02
CA LEU A 49 -16.25 11.03 -9.15
C LEU A 49 -14.96 11.12 -8.32
N LEU A 50 -13.81 11.42 -8.94
CA LEU A 50 -12.53 11.56 -8.23
C LEU A 50 -12.55 12.70 -7.22
N ASN A 51 -13.13 13.84 -7.57
CA ASN A 51 -13.27 14.97 -6.66
C ASN A 51 -14.14 14.62 -5.45
N LYS A 52 -15.24 13.88 -5.65
CA LYS A 52 -16.08 13.39 -4.55
C LYS A 52 -15.35 12.36 -3.69
N PHE A 53 -14.61 11.46 -4.32
CA PHE A 53 -13.82 10.45 -3.63
C PHE A 53 -12.72 11.07 -2.75
N SER A 54 -11.90 11.96 -3.31
CA SER A 54 -10.84 12.69 -2.57
C SER A 54 -11.40 13.44 -1.36
N LYS A 55 -12.58 14.07 -1.50
CA LYS A 55 -13.29 14.70 -0.38
C LYS A 55 -13.75 13.70 0.70
N SER A 56 -14.19 12.50 0.30
CA SER A 56 -14.67 11.46 1.22
C SER A 56 -13.57 10.85 2.09
N LEU A 57 -12.30 10.95 1.67
CA LEU A 57 -11.16 10.46 2.43
C LEU A 57 -10.81 11.35 3.64
N ARG A 58 -11.41 12.54 3.77
CA ARG A 58 -11.07 13.52 4.80
C ARG A 58 -12.15 13.58 5.88
N ASN A 59 -11.85 13.08 7.08
CA ASN A 59 -12.68 13.29 8.25
C ASN A 59 -12.42 14.69 8.84
N SER A 60 -13.43 15.57 8.77
CA SER A 60 -13.63 16.85 9.49
C SER A 60 -13.37 18.20 8.78
N SER A 61 -14.45 19.00 8.75
CA SER A 61 -14.58 20.47 8.95
C SER A 61 -13.83 21.53 8.13
N LEU A 62 -13.08 21.20 7.07
CA LEU A 62 -12.51 22.25 6.20
C LEU A 62 -13.50 22.72 5.11
N THR A 63 -13.54 24.03 4.86
CA THR A 63 -14.53 24.73 4.03
C THR A 63 -14.51 24.31 2.56
N LYS A 64 -15.70 24.35 1.92
CA LYS A 64 -16.04 23.85 0.57
C LYS A 64 -15.17 24.33 -0.60
N SER A 65 -14.31 25.35 -0.44
CA SER A 65 -13.63 26.04 -1.55
C SER A 65 -12.12 25.83 -1.65
N GLU A 66 -11.47 25.12 -0.70
CA GLU A 66 -9.99 25.18 -0.63
C GLU A 66 -9.24 23.93 -1.10
N ASN A 67 -9.87 22.77 -1.30
CA ASN A 67 -9.14 21.53 -1.58
C ASN A 67 -9.82 20.62 -2.62
N SER A 68 -9.61 20.94 -3.90
CA SER A 68 -9.87 20.03 -5.04
C SER A 68 -8.55 19.57 -5.62
N ILE A 69 -8.48 18.31 -6.08
CA ILE A 69 -7.35 17.87 -6.92
C ILE A 69 -7.36 18.67 -8.23
N ILE A 70 -6.18 18.98 -8.74
CA ILE A 70 -6.00 19.60 -10.05
C ILE A 70 -5.46 18.52 -10.97
N VAL A 71 -6.24 18.12 -11.98
CA VAL A 71 -5.81 17.09 -12.93
C VAL A 71 -4.86 17.69 -13.94
N ASP A 72 -3.67 17.12 -14.01
CA ASP A 72 -2.58 17.51 -14.90
C ASP A 72 -2.63 16.75 -16.23
N GLU A 73 -2.99 15.46 -16.16
CA GLU A 73 -3.00 14.58 -17.32
C GLU A 73 -4.12 13.54 -17.18
N SER A 74 -4.80 13.25 -18.30
CA SER A 74 -5.87 12.25 -18.40
C SER A 74 -5.59 11.32 -19.58
N ILE A 75 -5.31 10.06 -19.27
CA ILE A 75 -4.99 9.01 -20.23
C ILE A 75 -6.14 8.02 -20.28
N LYS A 76 -6.77 7.88 -21.45
CA LYS A 76 -7.90 6.96 -21.65
C LYS A 76 -7.45 5.64 -22.24
N THR A 77 -7.91 4.53 -21.65
CA THR A 77 -7.78 3.18 -22.21
C THR A 77 -9.15 2.52 -22.33
N THR A 78 -9.51 2.07 -23.53
CA THR A 78 -10.77 1.35 -23.77
C THR A 78 -10.53 -0.16 -23.71
N TYR A 79 -11.26 -0.84 -22.82
CA TYR A 79 -11.26 -2.31 -22.72
C TYR A 79 -12.48 -2.89 -23.42
N HIS A 80 -12.27 -3.96 -24.19
CA HIS A 80 -13.33 -4.71 -24.86
C HIS A 80 -13.47 -6.10 -24.24
N PHE A 81 -14.62 -6.37 -23.62
CA PHE A 81 -14.94 -7.64 -23.00
C PHE A 81 -15.91 -8.44 -23.88
N LYS A 82 -15.73 -9.77 -23.91
CA LYS A 82 -16.60 -10.72 -24.60
C LYS A 82 -17.01 -11.83 -23.65
N TRP A 83 -18.22 -12.34 -23.79
CA TRP A 83 -18.75 -13.45 -23.00
C TRP A 83 -19.20 -14.59 -23.89
N ASN A 84 -18.87 -15.82 -23.48
CA ASN A 84 -19.46 -17.02 -24.07
C ASN A 84 -20.77 -17.29 -23.31
N HIS A 85 -21.88 -17.36 -24.04
CA HIS A 85 -23.23 -17.49 -23.47
C HIS A 85 -23.46 -18.82 -22.73
N GLU A 86 -23.05 -18.90 -21.47
CA GLU A 86 -23.51 -19.94 -20.53
C GLU A 86 -23.93 -19.34 -19.16
N THR A 87 -23.96 -18.02 -19.03
CA THR A 87 -24.35 -17.38 -17.77
C THR A 87 -25.86 -17.15 -17.73
N ASN A 88 -26.57 -18.05 -17.02
CA ASN A 88 -28.00 -17.92 -16.73
C ASN A 88 -28.29 -16.58 -16.02
N THR A 89 -28.98 -15.65 -16.68
CA THR A 89 -29.53 -14.46 -16.03
C THR A 89 -30.85 -14.81 -15.34
N LYS A 90 -31.18 -14.15 -14.22
CA LYS A 90 -32.52 -14.21 -13.64
C LYS A 90 -33.52 -13.73 -14.71
N SER A 91 -34.71 -14.33 -14.74
CA SER A 91 -35.70 -14.29 -15.82
C SER A 91 -36.25 -12.90 -16.23
N ASN A 92 -35.75 -11.79 -15.70
CA ASN A 92 -36.15 -10.41 -16.02
C ASN A 92 -34.99 -9.38 -16.03
N GLY A 93 -33.72 -9.80 -16.04
CA GLY A 93 -32.56 -8.89 -16.11
C GLY A 93 -32.17 -8.51 -17.56
N PRO A 94 -31.45 -7.40 -17.78
CA PRO A 94 -30.88 -7.09 -19.09
C PRO A 94 -29.93 -8.22 -19.51
N GLN A 95 -30.12 -8.72 -20.74
CA GLN A 95 -29.24 -9.75 -21.29
C GLN A 95 -27.82 -9.17 -21.41
N ILE A 96 -26.81 -9.93 -20.96
CA ILE A 96 -25.41 -9.55 -21.16
C ILE A 96 -25.15 -9.47 -22.68
N PRO A 97 -24.75 -8.30 -23.22
CA PRO A 97 -24.38 -8.20 -24.62
C PRO A 97 -23.15 -9.06 -24.95
N ASP A 98 -23.09 -9.59 -26.17
CA ASP A 98 -21.98 -10.44 -26.65
C ASP A 98 -20.60 -9.75 -26.50
N SER A 99 -20.59 -8.42 -26.60
CA SER A 99 -19.43 -7.60 -26.29
C SER A 99 -19.81 -6.28 -25.63
N VAL A 100 -18.95 -5.83 -24.72
CA VAL A 100 -19.07 -4.54 -24.04
C VAL A 100 -17.72 -3.85 -24.04
N SER A 101 -17.75 -2.55 -24.31
CA SER A 101 -16.60 -1.66 -24.14
C SER A 101 -16.74 -0.85 -22.85
N VAL A 102 -15.64 -0.64 -22.13
CA VAL A 102 -15.56 0.27 -20.97
C VAL A 102 -14.33 1.15 -21.13
N ASP A 103 -14.50 2.46 -20.94
CA ASP A 103 -13.38 3.41 -20.88
C ASP A 103 -12.87 3.52 -19.44
N LEU A 104 -11.58 3.30 -19.26
CA LEU A 104 -10.86 3.46 -17.99
C LEU A 104 -9.89 4.65 -18.13
N TYR A 105 -9.87 5.52 -17.12
CA TYR A 105 -9.03 6.72 -17.12
C TYR A 105 -7.96 6.58 -16.05
N LEU A 106 -6.71 6.81 -16.47
CA LEU A 106 -5.61 7.14 -15.58
C LEU A 106 -5.53 8.68 -15.52
N MET A 107 -5.88 9.24 -14.36
CA MET A 107 -5.81 10.68 -14.12
C MET A 107 -4.65 10.98 -13.18
N LYS A 108 -3.65 11.70 -13.67
CA LYS A 108 -2.57 12.27 -12.83
C LYS A 108 -3.00 13.64 -12.33
N PHE A 109 -2.74 13.92 -11.08
CA PHE A 109 -3.16 15.14 -10.43
C PHE A 109 -2.14 15.61 -9.40
N HIS A 110 -2.32 16.84 -8.95
CA HIS A 110 -1.70 17.32 -7.71
C HIS A 110 -2.75 17.90 -6.76
N GLU A 111 -2.46 17.82 -5.47
CA GLU A 111 -3.20 18.52 -4.43
C GLU A 111 -2.75 19.98 -4.31
N ALA A 112 -3.49 20.80 -3.56
CA ALA A 112 -3.22 22.23 -3.41
C ALA A 112 -1.83 22.55 -2.81
N ASP A 113 -1.28 21.62 -2.02
CA ASP A 113 0.07 21.71 -1.45
C ASP A 113 1.18 21.23 -2.41
N GLY A 114 0.81 20.80 -3.61
CA GLY A 114 1.72 20.28 -4.64
C GLY A 114 2.05 18.79 -4.49
N THR A 115 1.41 18.06 -3.57
CA THR A 115 1.54 16.60 -3.48
C THR A 115 1.03 15.96 -4.77
N LEU A 116 1.90 15.23 -5.46
CA LEU A 116 1.55 14.50 -6.68
C LEU A 116 0.68 13.28 -6.34
N GLY A 117 -0.19 12.90 -7.27
CA GLY A 117 -0.99 11.70 -7.17
C GLY A 117 -1.51 11.22 -8.52
N TYR A 118 -2.05 10.01 -8.51
CA TYR A 118 -2.74 9.45 -9.66
C TYR A 118 -3.93 8.60 -9.23
N SER A 119 -4.90 8.45 -10.12
CA SER A 119 -6.06 7.59 -9.90
C SER A 119 -6.41 6.82 -11.16
N ILE A 120 -6.93 5.60 -10.96
CA ILE A 120 -7.50 4.77 -12.02
C ILE A 120 -8.99 4.62 -11.72
N ALA A 121 -9.83 5.14 -12.60
CA ALA A 121 -11.27 5.21 -12.38
C ALA A 121 -12.07 5.17 -13.71
N THR A 122 -13.37 4.94 -13.59
CA THR A 122 -14.30 5.05 -14.71
C THR A 122 -15.61 5.67 -14.26
N GLY A 123 -16.08 6.67 -15.01
CA GLY A 123 -17.40 7.26 -14.91
C GLY A 123 -18.47 6.54 -15.73
N ASP A 124 -18.18 5.34 -16.25
CA ASP A 124 -19.15 4.50 -16.94
C ASP A 124 -20.37 4.25 -16.04
N GLU A 125 -21.58 4.57 -16.52
CA GLU A 125 -22.81 4.55 -15.71
C GLU A 125 -23.14 3.18 -15.09
N ARG A 126 -22.61 2.10 -15.68
CA ARG A 126 -22.82 0.73 -15.21
C ARG A 126 -21.94 0.37 -14.01
N ILE A 127 -20.87 1.13 -13.78
CA ILE A 127 -19.87 0.87 -12.74
C ILE A 127 -19.66 2.09 -11.84
N ASN A 128 -19.28 3.24 -12.42
CA ASN A 128 -19.00 4.52 -11.77
C ASN A 128 -18.10 4.43 -10.52
N LYS A 129 -16.84 3.99 -10.72
CA LYS A 129 -15.95 3.49 -9.66
C LYS A 129 -14.53 4.01 -9.73
N VAL A 130 -13.97 4.29 -8.55
CA VAL A 130 -12.55 4.52 -8.30
C VAL A 130 -11.92 3.19 -7.90
N TYR A 131 -10.94 2.72 -8.66
CA TYR A 131 -10.24 1.47 -8.36
C TYR A 131 -8.98 1.70 -7.53
N VAL A 132 -8.27 2.79 -7.84
CA VAL A 132 -7.03 3.21 -7.17
C VAL A 132 -7.04 4.72 -7.02
N TYR A 133 -6.63 5.23 -5.87
CA TYR A 133 -6.25 6.61 -5.63
C TYR A 133 -4.96 6.59 -4.82
N SER A 134 -3.88 7.15 -5.38
CA SER A 134 -2.56 7.08 -4.77
C SER A 134 -1.92 8.46 -4.73
N HIS A 135 -1.16 8.73 -3.67
CA HIS A 135 -0.10 9.72 -3.73
C HIS A 135 1.09 9.17 -4.52
N GLY A 136 1.89 10.06 -5.12
CA GLY A 136 3.03 9.71 -5.97
C GLY A 136 2.79 9.73 -7.47
N ASP A 137 3.78 9.27 -8.23
CA ASP A 137 3.67 9.06 -9.68
C ASP A 137 3.38 7.59 -9.99
N ILE A 138 2.64 7.32 -11.07
CA ILE A 138 2.35 5.93 -11.47
C ILE A 138 3.62 5.14 -11.84
N SER A 139 4.69 5.81 -12.27
CA SER A 139 5.98 5.16 -12.52
C SER A 139 6.63 4.59 -11.27
N ASP A 140 6.33 5.15 -10.08
CA ASP A 140 6.80 4.65 -8.78
C ASP A 140 6.30 3.23 -8.51
N THR A 141 5.10 2.94 -9.00
CA THR A 141 4.42 1.64 -8.79
C THR A 141 5.20 0.47 -9.36
N ALA A 142 6.05 0.70 -10.37
CA ALA A 142 6.90 -0.33 -10.95
C ALA A 142 7.93 -0.90 -9.95
N ARG A 143 8.22 -0.18 -8.86
CA ARG A 143 9.15 -0.59 -7.80
C ARG A 143 8.44 -1.11 -6.53
N ILE A 144 7.11 -0.99 -6.48
CA ILE A 144 6.26 -1.49 -5.39
C ILE A 144 5.46 -2.67 -5.95
N TYR A 145 6.05 -3.86 -5.95
CA TYR A 145 5.47 -5.03 -6.63
C TYR A 145 4.01 -5.36 -6.26
N PRO A 146 3.58 -5.29 -4.97
CA PRO A 146 2.17 -5.49 -4.64
C PRO A 146 1.25 -4.43 -5.28
N LEU A 147 1.67 -3.16 -5.31
CA LEU A 147 0.91 -2.08 -5.94
C LEU A 147 0.84 -2.26 -7.47
N ALA A 148 1.93 -2.69 -8.10
CA ALA A 148 1.92 -3.04 -9.51
C ALA A 148 0.93 -4.19 -9.81
N HIS A 149 0.84 -5.19 -8.93
CA HIS A 149 -0.13 -6.27 -9.06
C HIS A 149 -1.56 -5.76 -8.98
N ILE A 150 -1.84 -4.93 -7.97
CA ILE A 150 -3.13 -4.26 -7.78
C ILE A 150 -3.55 -3.55 -9.07
N ILE A 151 -2.67 -2.72 -9.64
CA ILE A 151 -2.95 -1.99 -10.87
C ILE A 151 -3.20 -2.92 -12.07
N LYS A 152 -2.37 -3.98 -12.23
CA LYS A 152 -2.54 -4.97 -13.31
C LYS A 152 -3.84 -5.76 -13.21
N SER A 153 -4.40 -5.91 -12.01
CA SER A 153 -5.63 -6.66 -11.78
C SER A 153 -6.89 -5.89 -12.21
N ILE A 154 -6.82 -4.55 -12.29
CA ILE A 154 -7.99 -3.67 -12.50
C ILE A 154 -8.84 -4.07 -13.71
N PRO A 155 -8.29 -4.37 -14.90
CA PRO A 155 -9.11 -4.72 -16.06
C PRO A 155 -9.97 -5.98 -15.84
N PHE A 156 -9.49 -6.93 -15.04
CA PHE A 156 -10.25 -8.12 -14.69
C PHE A 156 -11.38 -7.81 -13.71
N ILE A 157 -11.16 -6.89 -12.78
CA ILE A 157 -12.20 -6.40 -11.86
C ILE A 157 -13.26 -5.64 -12.64
N VAL A 158 -12.86 -4.76 -13.58
CA VAL A 158 -13.79 -4.04 -14.45
C VAL A 158 -14.69 -5.01 -15.21
N LYS A 159 -14.12 -6.12 -15.74
CA LYS A 159 -14.91 -7.17 -16.39
C LYS A 159 -15.94 -7.77 -15.42
N ASN A 160 -15.53 -8.11 -14.21
CA ASN A 160 -16.41 -8.69 -13.19
C ASN A 160 -17.51 -7.72 -12.73
N ASP A 161 -17.17 -6.44 -12.55
CA ASP A 161 -18.12 -5.40 -12.17
C ASP A 161 -19.18 -5.21 -13.27
N ILE A 162 -18.79 -5.24 -14.56
CA ILE A 162 -19.75 -5.26 -15.68
C ILE A 162 -20.60 -6.53 -15.69
N GLU A 163 -20.02 -7.70 -15.47
CA GLU A 163 -20.79 -8.95 -15.37
C GLU A 163 -21.84 -8.88 -14.26
N ASN A 164 -21.44 -8.37 -13.09
CA ASN A 164 -22.34 -8.20 -11.96
C ASN A 164 -23.46 -7.22 -12.27
N TYR A 165 -23.17 -6.12 -12.98
CA TYR A 165 -24.18 -5.16 -13.41
C TYR A 165 -25.32 -5.81 -14.19
N TYR A 166 -24.99 -6.67 -15.16
CA TYR A 166 -26.03 -7.35 -15.94
C TYR A 166 -26.70 -8.51 -15.19
N LYS A 167 -25.97 -9.21 -14.30
CA LYS A 167 -26.53 -10.32 -13.51
C LYS A 167 -27.46 -9.84 -12.39
N ASN A 168 -27.13 -8.71 -11.75
CA ASN A 168 -27.81 -8.15 -10.57
C ASN A 168 -28.01 -6.63 -10.70
N PRO A 169 -28.76 -6.14 -11.72
CA PRO A 169 -28.88 -4.70 -12.03
C PRO A 169 -29.48 -3.86 -10.90
N SER A 170 -30.25 -4.48 -9.99
CA SER A 170 -30.84 -3.81 -8.83
C SER A 170 -29.86 -3.57 -7.67
N GLU A 171 -28.68 -4.20 -7.70
CA GLU A 171 -27.67 -4.14 -6.62
C GLU A 171 -26.43 -3.30 -7.03
N THR A 172 -26.21 -3.08 -8.33
CA THR A 172 -24.92 -2.66 -8.89
C THR A 172 -24.65 -1.17 -9.02
N ILE A 173 -25.50 -0.28 -8.49
CA ILE A 173 -25.15 1.14 -8.42
C ILE A 173 -24.29 1.37 -7.16
N HIS A 174 -23.04 0.92 -7.19
CA HIS A 174 -22.02 1.33 -6.23
C HIS A 174 -21.44 2.66 -6.72
N THR A 175 -22.10 3.79 -6.48
CA THR A 175 -21.43 5.07 -6.71
C THR A 175 -20.47 5.35 -5.55
N TYR A 176 -19.17 5.33 -5.83
CA TYR A 176 -18.08 5.55 -4.86
C TYR A 176 -17.88 7.05 -4.51
N GLY A 177 -18.81 7.90 -4.93
CA GLY A 177 -18.80 9.33 -4.60
C GLY A 177 -19.60 9.59 -3.34
N ALA A 178 -18.95 10.12 -2.29
CA ALA A 178 -19.50 10.76 -1.08
C ALA A 178 -21.01 10.58 -0.87
N ARG A 179 -21.44 9.35 -0.59
CA ARG A 179 -22.78 9.09 -0.11
C ARG A 179 -22.79 9.26 1.41
N PRO A 180 -23.92 9.66 2.02
CA PRO A 180 -24.03 9.74 3.48
C PRO A 180 -23.84 8.38 4.16
N ASP A 181 -23.85 7.28 3.40
CA ASP A 181 -23.60 5.93 3.89
C ASP A 181 -22.17 5.42 3.82
N ILE A 182 -21.25 6.25 3.33
CA ILE A 182 -19.83 5.91 3.25
C ILE A 182 -19.08 6.56 4.41
N THR A 183 -18.38 5.74 5.19
CA THR A 183 -17.53 6.19 6.31
C THR A 183 -16.08 5.79 6.06
N THR A 184 -15.17 6.73 6.19
CA THR A 184 -13.72 6.49 6.09
C THR A 184 -13.11 6.46 7.49
N HIS A 185 -12.29 5.45 7.78
CA HIS A 185 -11.46 5.36 8.97
C HIS A 185 -10.00 5.30 8.53
N GLY A 186 -9.16 6.18 9.08
CA GLY A 186 -7.77 6.35 8.65
C GLY A 186 -7.59 7.28 7.44
N PRO A 187 -6.37 7.38 6.87
CA PRO A 187 -5.16 6.64 7.26
C PRO A 187 -4.77 6.90 8.73
N LEU A 188 -4.43 5.86 9.49
CA LEU A 188 -4.10 5.96 10.91
C LEU A 188 -2.66 6.45 11.10
N LEU A 189 -1.74 6.11 10.20
CA LEU A 189 -0.35 6.57 10.28
C LEU A 189 -0.30 8.05 9.88
N CYS A 190 0.45 8.85 10.66
CA CYS A 190 0.82 10.22 10.28
C CYS A 190 2.24 10.29 9.67
N THR A 191 2.91 9.15 9.60
CA THR A 191 4.26 8.99 9.06
C THR A 191 4.18 8.49 7.63
N HIS A 192 5.05 9.04 6.78
CA HIS A 192 5.22 8.59 5.41
C HIS A 192 6.71 8.36 5.14
N TRP A 193 7.27 7.38 5.86
CA TRP A 193 8.70 7.17 5.88
C TRP A 193 9.19 6.41 4.66
N HIS A 194 10.47 6.62 4.34
CA HIS A 194 11.19 5.94 3.27
C HIS A 194 12.19 4.94 3.88
N GLN A 195 12.84 4.16 3.01
CA GLN A 195 13.94 3.28 3.38
C GLN A 195 15.33 3.90 3.19
N GLU A 196 15.40 5.12 2.66
CA GLU A 196 16.65 5.77 2.25
C GLU A 196 16.95 6.95 3.19
N TYR A 197 17.79 7.90 2.79
CA TYR A 197 18.09 9.04 3.63
C TYR A 197 16.82 9.86 3.93
N PRO A 198 16.60 10.36 5.16
CA PRO A 198 17.51 10.30 6.32
C PRO A 198 17.39 9.03 7.18
N TYR A 199 16.37 8.21 6.94
CA TYR A 199 16.02 7.03 7.74
C TYR A 199 17.14 5.99 7.80
N ASN A 200 17.99 5.91 6.77
CA ASN A 200 19.07 4.95 6.70
C ASN A 200 20.43 5.44 7.25
N SER A 201 20.53 6.68 7.73
CA SER A 201 21.83 7.29 8.07
C SER A 201 22.62 6.60 9.19
N GLN A 202 21.97 5.75 9.99
CA GLN A 202 22.62 4.95 11.04
C GLN A 202 22.80 3.46 10.65
N ILE A 203 22.32 3.07 9.47
CA ILE A 203 22.45 1.73 8.90
C ILE A 203 23.89 1.52 8.40
N LYS A 204 24.26 0.26 8.15
CA LYS A 204 25.59 -0.12 7.67
C LYS A 204 26.03 0.71 6.46
N ALA A 205 27.20 1.34 6.57
CA ALA A 205 27.81 2.12 5.50
C ALA A 205 28.51 1.21 4.47
N PHE A 206 28.45 1.60 3.21
CA PHE A 206 29.11 0.95 2.09
C PHE A 206 29.80 2.03 1.24
N PRO A 207 31.15 2.05 1.14
CA PRO A 207 31.86 3.10 0.40
C PRO A 207 31.43 3.26 -1.07
N VAL A 208 31.05 2.15 -1.72
CA VAL A 208 30.50 2.14 -3.08
C VAL A 208 29.22 2.98 -3.23
N MET A 209 28.50 3.22 -2.13
CA MET A 209 27.24 3.97 -2.12
C MET A 209 27.41 5.46 -1.76
N ASN A 210 28.63 5.95 -1.51
CA ASN A 210 28.85 7.34 -1.08
C ASN A 210 28.32 8.37 -2.09
N ALA A 211 28.39 8.06 -3.38
CA ALA A 211 27.89 8.91 -4.46
C ALA A 211 26.42 8.62 -4.83
N HIS A 212 25.75 7.66 -4.18
CA HIS A 212 24.35 7.35 -4.48
C HIS A 212 23.45 8.50 -4.02
N PRO A 213 22.58 9.04 -4.90
CA PRO A 213 21.87 10.30 -4.65
C PRO A 213 21.00 10.26 -3.39
N THR A 214 20.33 9.14 -3.15
CA THR A 214 19.37 8.99 -2.05
C THR A 214 19.86 8.16 -0.86
N LEU A 215 20.66 7.11 -1.11
CA LEU A 215 21.23 6.25 -0.05
C LEU A 215 22.42 6.88 0.69
N LYS A 216 23.12 7.85 0.09
CA LYS A 216 24.17 8.68 0.70
C LYS A 216 25.21 7.90 1.52
N GLY A 217 25.71 6.78 0.98
CA GLY A 217 26.76 5.96 1.62
C GLY A 217 26.27 4.83 2.52
N HIS A 218 24.97 4.68 2.73
CA HIS A 218 24.41 3.67 3.63
C HIS A 218 23.48 2.69 2.89
N ALA A 219 23.43 1.44 3.33
CA ALA A 219 22.39 0.51 2.87
C ALA A 219 20.99 1.03 3.25
N PRO A 220 19.93 0.68 2.49
CA PRO A 220 18.57 1.04 2.88
C PRO A 220 18.15 0.37 4.19
N VAL A 221 17.17 0.96 4.88
CA VAL A 221 16.59 0.45 6.15
C VAL A 221 15.99 -0.95 5.99
N GLY A 222 15.36 -1.21 4.85
CA GLY A 222 14.56 -2.42 4.57
C GLY A 222 13.09 -2.23 4.96
N CYS A 223 12.17 -2.67 4.09
CA CYS A 223 10.73 -2.45 4.23
C CYS A 223 10.16 -2.98 5.55
N ALA A 224 10.67 -4.13 6.02
CA ALA A 224 10.29 -4.71 7.31
C ALA A 224 10.57 -3.77 8.50
N ALA A 225 11.76 -3.17 8.53
CA ALA A 225 12.11 -2.23 9.60
C ALA A 225 11.34 -0.92 9.45
N THR A 226 11.19 -0.38 8.23
CA THR A 226 10.40 0.84 7.99
C THR A 226 8.94 0.67 8.41
N ALA A 227 8.26 -0.40 7.98
CA ALA A 227 6.87 -0.68 8.36
C ALA A 227 6.72 -0.83 9.89
N THR A 228 7.62 -1.58 10.52
CA THR A 228 7.62 -1.76 11.99
C THR A 228 7.86 -0.43 12.72
N ALA A 229 8.79 0.40 12.22
CA ALA A 229 9.15 1.68 12.81
C ALA A 229 8.00 2.68 12.76
N GLN A 230 7.26 2.72 11.65
CA GLN A 230 6.05 3.55 11.52
C GLN A 230 4.96 3.09 12.50
N VAL A 231 4.73 1.77 12.64
CA VAL A 231 3.73 1.24 13.58
C VAL A 231 4.09 1.53 15.04
N VAL A 232 5.34 1.31 15.48
CA VAL A 232 5.71 1.62 16.89
C VAL A 232 5.65 3.12 17.19
N THR A 233 5.85 3.96 16.16
CA THR A 233 5.71 5.41 16.23
C THR A 233 4.25 5.82 16.37
N PHE A 234 3.35 5.22 15.59
CA PHE A 234 1.90 5.41 15.73
C PHE A 234 1.44 5.13 17.16
N TYR A 235 1.86 4.01 17.76
CA TYR A 235 1.55 3.70 19.15
C TYR A 235 2.36 4.50 20.17
N SER A 236 3.37 5.26 19.73
CA SER A 236 4.36 5.97 20.55
C SER A 236 4.95 5.09 21.66
N LYS A 237 5.22 3.82 21.34
CA LYS A 237 5.59 2.79 22.30
C LYS A 237 6.77 1.95 21.77
N PHE A 238 7.95 2.16 22.35
CA PHE A 238 9.14 1.40 22.01
C PHE A 238 10.03 1.23 23.24
N LYS A 239 10.58 0.03 23.41
CA LYS A 239 11.62 -0.30 24.38
C LYS A 239 12.94 -0.41 23.63
N SER A 240 13.78 0.61 23.79
CA SER A 240 15.13 0.66 23.21
C SER A 240 16.07 -0.31 23.93
N ASP A 241 16.98 -0.90 23.16
CA ASP A 241 18.12 -1.66 23.69
C ASP A 241 19.31 -0.73 24.00
N ILE A 242 19.27 0.53 23.55
CA ILE A 242 20.26 1.55 23.90
C ILE A 242 20.04 1.99 25.34
N MET A 243 21.12 2.00 26.11
CA MET A 243 21.10 2.47 27.49
C MET A 243 21.64 3.91 27.58
N ALA A 244 20.83 4.82 28.11
CA ALA A 244 21.20 6.18 28.46
C ALA A 244 21.06 6.37 29.98
N ASN A 245 22.15 6.74 30.67
CA ASN A 245 22.17 6.93 32.12
C ASN A 245 21.62 5.74 32.92
N GLY A 246 21.94 4.51 32.50
CA GLY A 246 21.52 3.28 33.16
C GLY A 246 20.04 2.90 32.95
N LYS A 247 19.33 3.56 32.04
CA LYS A 247 17.95 3.23 31.65
C LYS A 247 17.84 3.10 30.13
N PRO A 248 16.87 2.32 29.60
CA PRO A 248 16.55 2.31 28.18
C PRO A 248 16.30 3.73 27.66
N TYR A 249 16.86 4.05 26.49
CA TYR A 249 16.62 5.31 25.81
C TYR A 249 15.13 5.45 25.47
N VAL A 250 14.59 6.65 25.68
CA VAL A 250 13.18 6.96 25.43
C VAL A 250 13.10 7.90 24.25
N TYR A 251 12.56 7.40 23.14
CA TYR A 251 12.32 8.18 21.94
C TYR A 251 11.23 9.23 22.15
N ASN A 252 11.46 10.44 21.63
CA ASN A 252 10.42 11.44 21.55
C ASN A 252 9.77 11.42 20.16
N PHE A 253 8.79 10.53 19.98
CA PHE A 253 8.11 10.34 18.70
C PHE A 253 7.50 11.62 18.12
N SER A 254 7.10 12.59 18.96
CA SER A 254 6.57 13.87 18.47
C SER A 254 7.58 14.72 17.70
N LYS A 255 8.88 14.38 17.73
CA LYS A 255 9.93 15.05 16.95
C LYS A 255 10.03 14.58 15.50
N PHE A 256 9.62 13.35 15.20
CA PHE A 256 9.85 12.72 13.90
C PHE A 256 8.63 11.97 13.33
N ALA A 257 7.47 12.02 14.00
CA ALA A 257 6.19 11.50 13.51
C ALA A 257 5.53 12.45 12.48
N PHE A 258 6.25 12.82 11.44
CA PHE A 258 5.79 13.73 10.39
C PHE A 258 6.00 13.13 9.00
N VAL A 259 5.30 13.70 8.01
CA VAL A 259 5.51 13.40 6.57
C VAL A 259 6.97 13.63 6.17
N ALA A 260 7.58 14.71 6.67
CA ALA A 260 9.00 15.02 6.52
C ALA A 260 9.68 15.16 7.88
N VAL A 261 10.81 14.47 8.05
CA VAL A 261 11.57 14.47 9.31
C VAL A 261 12.41 15.75 9.42
N PRO A 262 12.09 16.67 10.35
CA PRO A 262 12.68 18.01 10.35
C PRO A 262 13.96 18.09 11.18
N GLY A 263 15.05 18.57 10.57
CA GLY A 263 16.30 18.89 11.28
C GLY A 263 17.16 17.67 11.66
N GLU A 264 18.44 17.92 11.93
CA GLU A 264 19.44 16.86 12.13
C GLU A 264 19.14 15.96 13.34
N ASP A 265 18.63 16.52 14.43
CA ASP A 265 18.28 15.75 15.64
C ASP A 265 17.16 14.74 15.37
N ALA A 266 16.10 15.14 14.66
CA ALA A 266 14.99 14.25 14.34
C ALA A 266 15.42 13.18 13.33
N GLN A 267 16.28 13.53 12.37
CA GLN A 267 16.88 12.60 11.41
C GLN A 267 17.75 11.55 12.09
N PHE A 268 18.52 11.96 13.12
CA PHE A 268 19.29 11.03 13.94
C PHE A 268 18.36 10.11 14.74
N GLU A 269 17.34 10.64 15.43
CA GLU A 269 16.43 9.82 16.23
C GLU A 269 15.67 8.79 15.36
N VAL A 270 15.11 9.20 14.21
CA VAL A 270 14.37 8.27 13.34
C VAL A 270 15.26 7.18 12.77
N SER A 271 16.49 7.53 12.35
CA SER A 271 17.41 6.55 11.76
C SER A 271 17.98 5.60 12.81
N GLN A 272 18.17 6.08 14.03
CA GLN A 272 18.56 5.24 15.16
C GLN A 272 17.45 4.25 15.53
N LEU A 273 16.18 4.68 15.52
CA LEU A 273 15.03 3.79 15.71
C LEU A 273 14.98 2.71 14.63
N CYS A 274 15.09 3.11 13.35
CA CYS A 274 15.14 2.20 12.21
C CYS A 274 16.26 1.15 12.34
N LYS A 275 17.45 1.58 12.79
CA LYS A 275 18.59 0.69 13.03
C LYS A 275 18.34 -0.31 14.15
N GLU A 276 17.83 0.14 15.30
CA GLU A 276 17.53 -0.76 16.43
C GLU A 276 16.54 -1.85 16.01
N ILE A 277 15.47 -1.45 15.31
CA ILE A 277 14.48 -2.39 14.78
C ILE A 277 15.12 -3.34 13.76
N GLY A 278 15.91 -2.81 12.82
CA GLY A 278 16.58 -3.62 11.80
C GLY A 278 17.51 -4.69 12.39
N ILE A 279 18.29 -4.33 13.42
CA ILE A 279 19.13 -5.27 14.17
C ILE A 279 18.27 -6.30 14.89
N ALA A 280 17.21 -5.88 15.58
CA ALA A 280 16.37 -6.78 16.36
C ALA A 280 15.60 -7.79 15.50
N LEU A 281 15.20 -7.40 14.28
CA LEU A 281 14.60 -8.29 13.29
C LEU A 281 15.64 -9.21 12.62
N GLY A 282 16.92 -8.87 12.71
CA GLY A 282 18.01 -9.58 12.04
C GLY A 282 17.98 -9.36 10.53
N ILE A 283 17.88 -8.09 10.11
CA ILE A 283 17.96 -7.69 8.71
C ILE A 283 19.43 -7.79 8.25
N ASP A 284 19.64 -8.47 7.13
CA ASP A 284 20.94 -8.53 6.46
C ASP A 284 21.08 -7.38 5.46
N TYR A 285 22.08 -6.52 5.69
CA TYR A 285 22.30 -5.30 4.91
C TYR A 285 23.36 -5.48 3.82
N TYR A 286 22.98 -5.11 2.59
CA TYR A 286 23.79 -5.06 1.37
C TYR A 286 23.72 -3.66 0.76
N PRO A 287 24.62 -3.28 -0.18
CA PRO A 287 24.72 -1.90 -0.68
C PRO A 287 23.38 -1.26 -1.11
N THR A 288 22.50 -2.04 -1.75
CA THR A 288 21.23 -1.53 -2.30
C THR A 288 20.00 -2.23 -1.72
N VAL A 289 20.14 -3.08 -0.70
CA VAL A 289 19.01 -3.83 -0.14
C VAL A 289 19.23 -4.22 1.33
N GLY A 290 18.15 -4.19 2.11
CA GLY A 290 18.06 -4.78 3.44
C GLY A 290 17.07 -5.95 3.42
N ILE A 291 17.53 -7.15 3.77
CA ILE A 291 16.77 -8.40 3.61
C ILE A 291 16.34 -8.95 4.96
N LEU A 292 15.04 -9.18 5.12
CA LEU A 292 14.48 -10.01 6.19
C LEU A 292 13.99 -11.34 5.61
N TYR A 293 14.70 -12.42 5.89
CA TYR A 293 14.36 -13.75 5.37
C TYR A 293 13.06 -14.33 5.95
N ASP A 294 12.69 -13.91 7.15
CA ASP A 294 11.53 -14.42 7.85
C ASP A 294 10.70 -13.25 8.41
N PRO A 295 9.66 -12.79 7.68
CA PRO A 295 8.82 -11.67 8.13
C PRO A 295 8.04 -11.98 9.42
N ARG A 296 7.93 -13.27 9.82
CA ARG A 296 7.28 -13.67 11.07
C ARG A 296 8.00 -13.13 12.30
N LYS A 297 9.30 -12.84 12.18
CA LYS A 297 10.11 -12.22 13.23
C LYS A 297 9.59 -10.85 13.65
N ILE A 298 8.88 -10.12 12.78
CA ILE A 298 8.25 -8.85 13.14
C ILE A 298 7.20 -9.08 14.24
N GLY A 299 6.33 -10.07 14.07
CA GLY A 299 5.31 -10.41 15.06
C GLY A 299 5.91 -10.87 16.39
N THR A 300 6.90 -11.77 16.34
CA THR A 300 7.64 -12.23 17.54
C THR A 300 8.34 -11.08 18.26
N TYR A 301 9.00 -10.19 17.53
CA TYR A 301 9.66 -9.02 18.10
C TYR A 301 8.67 -8.07 18.79
N LEU A 302 7.57 -7.74 18.10
CA LEU A 302 6.55 -6.85 18.64
C LEU A 302 5.88 -7.45 19.90
N ALA A 303 5.57 -8.75 19.89
CA ALA A 303 4.99 -9.43 21.03
C ALA A 303 5.99 -9.56 22.20
N ASP A 304 7.10 -10.25 21.98
CA ASP A 304 7.97 -10.74 23.06
C ASP A 304 8.89 -9.66 23.61
N LYS A 305 9.37 -8.75 22.75
CA LYS A 305 10.29 -7.68 23.15
C LYS A 305 9.54 -6.40 23.46
N GLN A 306 8.69 -5.98 22.53
CA GLN A 306 8.03 -4.68 22.63
C GLN A 306 6.73 -4.72 23.47
N GLY A 307 6.17 -5.90 23.74
CA GLY A 307 5.00 -6.08 24.61
C GLY A 307 3.69 -5.64 23.95
N TYR A 308 3.54 -5.89 22.66
CA TYR A 308 2.32 -5.66 21.89
C TYR A 308 1.42 -6.90 21.92
N SER A 309 0.10 -6.70 21.88
CA SER A 309 -0.86 -7.78 21.62
C SER A 309 -0.87 -8.07 20.13
N VAL A 310 -0.25 -9.18 19.74
CA VAL A 310 -0.04 -9.54 18.33
C VAL A 310 -0.62 -10.92 18.05
N GLU A 311 -1.33 -11.05 16.93
CA GLU A 311 -1.71 -12.32 16.35
C GLU A 311 -1.06 -12.46 14.96
N THR A 312 -0.18 -13.44 14.80
CA THR A 312 0.47 -13.71 13.52
C THR A 312 -0.18 -14.89 12.79
N LYS A 313 -0.54 -14.70 11.53
CA LYS A 313 -1.02 -15.76 10.62
C LYS A 313 -0.03 -15.99 9.49
N TYR A 314 0.09 -17.24 9.05
CA TYR A 314 1.03 -17.69 8.02
C TYR A 314 0.28 -18.41 6.90
N HIS A 315 0.70 -18.17 5.65
CA HIS A 315 0.06 -18.66 4.44
C HIS A 315 -1.45 -18.35 4.42
N LYS A 316 -1.78 -17.10 4.76
CA LYS A 316 -3.14 -16.60 4.89
C LYS A 316 -3.23 -15.21 4.30
N ASN A 317 -4.03 -15.07 3.25
CA ASN A 317 -4.47 -13.78 2.76
C ASN A 317 -5.10 -12.94 3.88
N ILE A 318 -5.09 -11.62 3.68
CA ILE A 318 -5.77 -10.69 4.58
C ILE A 318 -7.24 -11.08 4.77
N ASP A 319 -7.71 -11.05 6.00
CA ASP A 319 -9.13 -11.08 6.31
C ASP A 319 -9.63 -9.63 6.33
N ILE A 320 -10.31 -9.22 5.26
CA ILE A 320 -10.74 -7.82 5.06
C ILE A 320 -11.69 -7.34 6.15
N ASN A 321 -12.57 -8.21 6.66
CA ASN A 321 -13.49 -7.84 7.73
C ASN A 321 -12.74 -7.65 9.04
N LYS A 322 -11.81 -8.56 9.34
CA LYS A 322 -10.94 -8.41 10.51
C LYS A 322 -10.04 -7.18 10.40
N LEU A 323 -9.51 -6.87 9.21
CA LEU A 323 -8.75 -5.65 8.97
C LEU A 323 -9.59 -4.43 9.31
N ALA A 324 -10.81 -4.34 8.76
CA ALA A 324 -11.71 -3.22 9.03
C ALA A 324 -12.02 -3.08 10.53
N ASP A 325 -12.34 -4.18 11.22
CA ASP A 325 -12.57 -4.18 12.67
C ASP A 325 -11.39 -3.63 13.48
N LEU A 326 -10.16 -3.92 13.05
CA LEU A 326 -8.95 -3.45 13.71
C LEU A 326 -8.68 -1.97 13.43
N ILE A 327 -8.81 -1.55 12.16
CA ILE A 327 -8.66 -0.14 11.76
C ILE A 327 -9.69 0.75 12.48
N MET A 328 -10.96 0.32 12.54
CA MET A 328 -12.01 1.04 13.27
C MET A 328 -11.72 1.18 14.78
N LYS A 329 -10.89 0.29 15.33
CA LYS A 329 -10.40 0.34 16.73
C LYS A 329 -9.04 1.04 16.85
N ASN A 330 -8.61 1.78 15.83
CA ASN A 330 -7.32 2.46 15.75
C ASN A 330 -6.10 1.53 15.86
N ASN A 331 -6.16 0.35 15.24
CA ASN A 331 -5.04 -0.58 15.20
C ASN A 331 -4.55 -0.78 13.76
N PRO A 332 -3.43 -0.14 13.33
CA PRO A 332 -2.81 -0.47 12.05
C PRO A 332 -2.25 -1.89 12.07
N HIS A 333 -2.13 -2.47 10.88
CA HIS A 333 -1.80 -3.88 10.67
C HIS A 333 -0.59 -4.02 9.75
N ILE A 334 0.37 -4.90 10.09
CA ILE A 334 1.54 -5.15 9.23
C ILE A 334 1.31 -6.43 8.42
N THR A 335 1.57 -6.34 7.11
CA THR A 335 1.52 -7.48 6.20
C THR A 335 2.83 -7.63 5.48
N ALA A 336 3.22 -8.88 5.23
CA ALA A 336 4.29 -9.21 4.32
C ALA A 336 3.78 -10.17 3.23
N GLY A 337 4.18 -9.89 2.00
CA GLY A 337 3.86 -10.72 0.84
C GLY A 337 5.10 -11.03 0.01
N VAL A 338 5.06 -12.14 -0.71
CA VAL A 338 6.12 -12.56 -1.63
C VAL A 338 5.51 -12.74 -3.01
N MET A 339 6.25 -12.31 -4.03
CA MET A 339 5.82 -12.51 -5.40
C MET A 339 5.96 -13.99 -5.81
N HIS A 340 4.90 -14.54 -6.39
CA HIS A 340 4.88 -15.96 -6.74
C HIS A 340 5.96 -16.30 -7.76
N GLY A 341 6.74 -17.35 -7.48
CA GLY A 341 7.83 -17.79 -8.35
C GLY A 341 9.09 -16.91 -8.30
N THR A 342 9.12 -15.88 -7.47
CA THR A 342 10.32 -15.05 -7.25
C THR A 342 10.77 -15.10 -5.79
N THR A 343 11.94 -14.52 -5.53
CA THR A 343 12.44 -14.28 -4.17
C THR A 343 12.17 -12.85 -3.73
N SER A 344 11.39 -12.07 -4.46
CA SER A 344 11.12 -10.66 -4.15
C SER A 344 9.86 -10.55 -3.30
N GLY A 345 9.97 -9.95 -2.12
CA GLY A 345 8.86 -9.72 -1.21
C GLY A 345 8.82 -8.27 -0.74
N HIS A 346 7.71 -7.89 -0.13
CA HIS A 346 7.52 -6.56 0.45
C HIS A 346 6.81 -6.65 1.79
N VAL A 347 7.03 -5.65 2.64
CA VAL A 347 6.33 -5.47 3.92
C VAL A 347 5.72 -4.08 3.93
N TRP A 348 4.44 -3.99 4.23
CA TRP A 348 3.69 -2.74 4.24
C TRP A 348 2.71 -2.69 5.41
N VAL A 349 2.10 -1.52 5.61
CA VAL A 349 1.14 -1.29 6.69
C VAL A 349 -0.23 -1.00 6.10
N TRP A 350 -1.24 -1.71 6.57
CA TRP A 350 -2.63 -1.33 6.37
C TRP A 350 -3.08 -0.43 7.49
N ASP A 351 -3.66 0.70 7.14
CA ASP A 351 -3.99 1.71 8.13
C ASP A 351 -5.23 2.54 7.79
N GLY A 352 -6.01 2.14 6.79
CA GLY A 352 -7.26 2.80 6.47
C GLY A 352 -8.26 1.88 5.80
N VAL A 353 -9.54 2.14 6.05
CA VAL A 353 -10.66 1.50 5.38
C VAL A 353 -11.75 2.52 5.06
N GLN A 354 -12.38 2.36 3.91
CA GLN A 354 -13.62 3.03 3.56
C GLN A 354 -14.71 1.97 3.50
N MET A 355 -15.79 2.19 4.23
CA MET A 355 -16.89 1.24 4.34
C MET A 355 -18.22 1.85 3.98
N ASN A 356 -19.13 1.02 3.49
CA ASN A 356 -20.55 1.32 3.48
C ASN A 356 -21.16 0.86 4.82
N TRP A 357 -21.68 1.78 5.64
CA TRP A 357 -22.20 1.43 6.96
C TRP A 357 -23.55 0.70 6.91
N ASN A 358 -24.33 0.85 5.83
CA ASN A 358 -25.60 0.14 5.68
C ASN A 358 -25.39 -1.35 5.40
N THR A 359 -24.39 -1.68 4.57
CA THR A 359 -24.11 -3.05 4.15
C THR A 359 -22.96 -3.70 4.92
N ASN A 360 -22.23 -2.92 5.73
CA ASN A 360 -20.99 -3.32 6.39
C ASN A 360 -19.93 -3.84 5.39
N GLU A 361 -19.96 -3.31 4.16
CA GLU A 361 -19.05 -3.68 3.08
C GLU A 361 -17.80 -2.79 3.11
N VAL A 362 -16.62 -3.40 3.02
CA VAL A 362 -15.36 -2.68 2.83
C VAL A 362 -15.20 -2.34 1.36
N MET A 363 -15.30 -1.05 1.04
CA MET A 363 -15.24 -0.54 -0.33
C MET A 363 -13.80 -0.31 -0.77
N MET A 364 -12.96 0.26 0.11
CA MET A 364 -11.55 0.52 -0.17
C MET A 364 -10.70 0.29 1.09
N VAL A 365 -9.45 -0.07 0.85
CA VAL A 365 -8.40 -0.23 1.87
C VAL A 365 -7.25 0.71 1.55
N HIS A 366 -6.57 1.20 2.59
CA HIS A 366 -5.37 2.03 2.47
C HIS A 366 -4.12 1.27 2.87
N CYS A 367 -3.06 1.45 2.08
CA CYS A 367 -1.71 0.97 2.36
C CYS A 367 -0.73 2.13 2.45
N ASN A 368 0.12 2.07 3.48
CA ASN A 368 1.40 2.75 3.49
C ASN A 368 2.51 1.77 3.08
N TRP A 369 3.17 2.04 1.95
CA TRP A 369 4.15 1.13 1.36
C TRP A 369 5.58 1.28 1.94
N GLY A 370 5.81 2.26 2.81
CA GLY A 370 7.14 2.56 3.36
C GLY A 370 8.11 3.12 2.31
N MET A 371 7.59 3.82 1.31
CA MET A 371 8.34 4.42 0.20
C MET A 371 8.24 5.95 0.17
N GLY A 372 7.79 6.61 1.25
CA GLY A 372 7.61 8.08 1.26
C GLY A 372 6.47 8.58 0.37
N ILE A 373 6.16 9.89 0.45
CA ILE A 373 5.19 10.60 -0.42
C ILE A 373 5.65 12.01 -0.80
N GLN A 374 6.91 12.37 -0.52
CA GLN A 374 7.37 13.76 -0.62
C GLN A 374 7.70 14.17 -2.05
N LYS A 375 7.55 15.46 -2.35
CA LYS A 375 7.86 16.06 -3.65
C LYS A 375 9.32 15.86 -4.11
N ASP A 376 10.25 15.73 -3.16
CA ASP A 376 11.68 15.53 -3.43
C ASP A 376 12.13 14.07 -3.21
N SER A 377 11.22 13.16 -2.83
CA SER A 377 11.54 11.74 -2.90
C SER A 377 11.41 11.32 -4.36
N ASP A 378 12.46 10.72 -4.91
CA ASP A 378 12.48 10.23 -6.30
C ASP A 378 11.33 9.25 -6.59
N PHE A 379 10.73 8.67 -5.54
CA PHE A 379 9.62 7.72 -5.58
C PHE A 379 8.80 7.86 -4.30
N GLY A 380 7.47 7.73 -4.37
CA GLY A 380 6.65 7.66 -3.16
C GLY A 380 5.21 7.22 -3.41
N SER A 381 4.62 6.44 -2.51
CA SER A 381 3.22 6.04 -2.65
C SER A 381 2.63 5.61 -1.32
N ASP A 382 1.46 6.16 -1.05
CA ASP A 382 0.44 5.66 -0.13
C ASP A 382 -0.87 5.56 -0.95
N THR A 383 -1.59 4.45 -0.81
CA THR A 383 -2.60 4.08 -1.81
C THR A 383 -3.89 3.59 -1.19
N TRP A 384 -5.01 4.17 -1.63
CA TRP A 384 -6.35 3.61 -1.50
C TRP A 384 -6.69 2.74 -2.72
N PHE A 385 -7.17 1.52 -2.50
CA PHE A 385 -7.66 0.66 -3.59
C PHE A 385 -8.79 -0.27 -3.16
N THR A 386 -9.56 -0.76 -4.13
CA THR A 386 -10.66 -1.70 -3.89
C THR A 386 -10.13 -3.09 -3.49
N PRO A 387 -10.61 -3.74 -2.40
CA PRO A 387 -10.11 -5.05 -1.96
C PRO A 387 -10.21 -6.15 -3.02
N ALA A 388 -11.14 -6.02 -3.98
CA ALA A 388 -11.27 -6.93 -5.11
C ALA A 388 -9.95 -7.11 -5.90
N THR A 389 -9.05 -6.12 -5.91
CA THR A 389 -7.71 -6.22 -6.54
C THR A 389 -6.78 -7.20 -5.85
N MET A 390 -7.10 -7.64 -4.63
CA MET A 390 -6.33 -8.60 -3.85
C MET A 390 -6.79 -10.05 -4.07
N SER A 391 -7.92 -10.25 -4.75
CA SER A 391 -8.44 -11.58 -5.07
C SER A 391 -7.61 -12.18 -6.21
N GLN A 392 -7.34 -13.50 -6.20
CA GLN A 392 -6.97 -14.20 -7.44
C GLN A 392 -8.18 -14.18 -8.38
N ILE A 393 -8.23 -13.22 -9.29
CA ILE A 393 -9.38 -13.04 -10.20
C ILE A 393 -9.37 -14.08 -11.33
N ASP A 394 -8.22 -14.73 -11.58
CA ASP A 394 -8.10 -15.84 -12.54
C ASP A 394 -7.37 -17.04 -11.92
N SER A 395 -8.05 -18.17 -11.81
CA SER A 395 -7.49 -19.45 -11.36
C SER A 395 -6.35 -20.00 -12.23
N GLN A 396 -6.21 -19.50 -13.46
CA GLN A 396 -5.14 -19.88 -14.39
C GLN A 396 -3.94 -18.93 -14.32
N GLN A 397 -4.03 -17.83 -13.58
CA GLN A 397 -2.89 -16.94 -13.31
C GLN A 397 -2.47 -17.13 -11.84
N PRO A 398 -1.19 -17.42 -11.55
CA PRO A 398 -0.73 -17.38 -10.16
C PRO A 398 -0.97 -15.97 -9.60
N ALA A 399 -1.43 -15.85 -8.34
CA ALA A 399 -1.37 -14.56 -7.63
C ALA A 399 0.05 -14.03 -7.76
N LEU A 400 0.27 -12.84 -8.33
CA LEU A 400 1.63 -12.33 -8.42
C LEU A 400 2.12 -11.87 -7.05
N THR A 401 1.26 -11.73 -6.02
CA THR A 401 1.66 -11.58 -4.63
C THR A 401 0.75 -12.41 -3.74
N ASP A 402 1.32 -13.35 -2.99
CA ASP A 402 0.62 -14.04 -1.90
C ASP A 402 0.91 -13.28 -0.60
N ASP A 403 -0.15 -12.89 0.09
CA ASP A 403 -0.15 -12.17 1.35
C ASP A 403 0.23 -13.15 2.47
N GLN A 404 1.47 -13.63 2.44
CA GLN A 404 1.88 -14.83 3.17
C GLN A 404 1.90 -14.67 4.69
N VAL A 405 2.11 -13.45 5.20
CA VAL A 405 2.19 -13.22 6.65
C VAL A 405 1.37 -12.01 7.05
N GLN A 406 0.42 -12.23 7.97
CA GLN A 406 -0.42 -11.20 8.56
C GLN A 406 -0.05 -11.03 10.02
N ILE A 407 0.29 -9.82 10.46
CA ILE A 407 0.69 -9.49 11.84
C ILE A 407 -0.33 -8.52 12.42
N TYR A 408 -1.45 -9.05 12.91
CA TYR A 408 -2.55 -8.28 13.47
C TYR A 408 -2.18 -7.72 14.84
N LEU A 409 -2.19 -6.40 14.97
CA LEU A 409 -2.02 -5.72 16.25
C LEU A 409 -3.40 -5.39 16.85
N SER A 410 -3.55 -5.56 18.16
CA SER A 410 -4.80 -5.30 18.88
C SER A 410 -4.55 -4.58 20.21
N ASN A 411 -3.66 -3.58 20.18
CA ASN A 411 -3.34 -2.81 21.36
C ASN A 411 -4.44 -1.80 21.66
N ASN A 412 -5.05 -1.91 22.84
CA ASN A 412 -5.89 -0.86 23.39
C ASN A 412 -5.02 0.34 23.81
N ASN A 413 -4.67 1.22 22.87
CA ASN A 413 -4.13 2.52 23.23
C ASN A 413 -5.28 3.52 23.39
N SER A 414 -5.53 3.93 24.63
CA SER A 414 -6.40 5.05 25.00
C SER A 414 -5.74 6.41 24.79
N TYR A 415 -4.78 6.53 23.86
CA TYR A 415 -4.03 7.76 23.63
C TYR A 415 -4.03 8.14 22.15
N TYR A 416 -4.80 9.18 21.83
CA TYR A 416 -4.89 9.83 20.53
C TYR A 416 -3.96 11.07 20.58
N PRO A 417 -2.86 11.14 19.79
CA PRO A 417 -2.02 12.33 19.78
C PRO A 417 -2.61 13.49 18.94
N GLY A 418 -3.68 13.25 18.18
CA GLY A 418 -4.20 14.19 17.17
C GLY A 418 -5.42 15.03 17.59
N GLY A 419 -5.84 15.00 18.86
CA GLY A 419 -6.99 15.78 19.35
C GLY A 419 -6.69 17.25 19.67
N GLY A 420 -5.56 17.79 19.20
CA GLY A 420 -5.22 19.20 19.33
C GLY A 420 -5.67 19.96 18.10
N GLY A 421 -6.87 20.55 18.16
CA GLY A 421 -7.30 21.55 17.19
C GLY A 421 -6.25 22.66 17.12
N ILE A 422 -5.72 22.89 15.92
CA ILE A 422 -4.96 24.08 15.61
C ILE A 422 -5.99 25.19 15.39
N LEU A 423 -5.94 26.20 16.25
CA LEU A 423 -6.58 27.51 16.05
C LEU A 423 -5.92 28.25 14.88
#